data_AF-A0AAN5KTL5-F1
#
_entry.id   AF-A0AAN5KTL5-F1
#
_cell.length_a   1.000
_cell.length_b   1.000
_cell.length_c   1.000
_cell.angle_alpha   90.00
_cell.angle_beta   90.00
_cell.angle_gamma   90.00
#
_symmetry.space_group_name_H-M   'P 1'
#
loop_
_entity.id
_entity.type
_entity.pdbx_description
1 polymer ?
#
loop_
_entity_poly.entity_id
_entity_poly.type
_entity_poly.pdbx_seq_one_letter_code
_entity_poly.pdbx_strand_id
1 'polypeptide(L)'
;MIKMVDVIKFKEPEQCEYLHIDKNNKVHILLPIVGGDEIGLDNTCETTGELLAFFYGKTHGGTKYSAEHHLTEYKKNLEEDIKAINTQRKISPNAYADLLREKKERLEQIEKYIDLIKVLKEKFDEQREIDKLRTEGIPNLPSGVKEIIKSSENAFAFRLSPDRPDPFTRFDDPLFSLKRNRSQYEAGGYQRATDGLGARLRSELLPPDKDTPIVFNKKSLKDKIVDSVLAQLDKDFNTKDGDRGQKFEDIKKLVLEEYKKIDSELQVDEDTYHQPLTLDYLENIACTLDNNSTTKDWIYGIIGATTEADYWPKKESESGTEKVSIFYEKQKEIKFESDTNTMSIKVQYLLAEINFYCKTNKLSDANFGEFFDKEPHATEIAKRVKEGLVQGAEIEPIIYNYINNHYTELGLTSPLTSKQQEEITEKFTQRYHIIEDSPHFDEFFVADPDKKGNIFSHQGRMSCHFLDFFARQTKGKHPLGDLAGHQEALQEETSNRLHHKNEVVAQGYEKLDQFKKEIVKLLAENKPKELLDYLVATSPTGVPNYSMLSKETQNYIAYNRNWPAIQKELEKATSIPESQKQDLSRLLSRDNLQHDNLSAITWSKYSSKPLLDVELNKIAEGLELTAKIYNEKREREW
;
A
#
# COMPACT_ATOMS: atom_id res chain seq x y z
N MET A 1 -9.41 -38.52 -35.41
CA MET A 1 -8.73 -37.23 -35.16
C MET A 1 -9.79 -36.15 -35.06
N ILE A 2 -10.03 -35.64 -33.85
CA ILE A 2 -10.92 -34.48 -33.63
C ILE A 2 -10.18 -33.24 -34.16
N LYS A 3 -10.82 -32.46 -35.04
CA LYS A 3 -10.23 -31.27 -35.68
C LYS A 3 -9.72 -30.31 -34.60
N MET A 4 -8.40 -30.12 -34.51
CA MET A 4 -7.81 -29.03 -33.74
C MET A 4 -8.38 -27.72 -34.29
N VAL A 5 -8.98 -26.91 -33.43
CA VAL A 5 -9.45 -25.58 -33.77
C VAL A 5 -8.21 -24.73 -34.07
N ASP A 6 -8.15 -24.15 -35.27
CA ASP A 6 -7.06 -23.31 -35.77
C ASP A 6 -7.07 -21.92 -35.09
N VAL A 7 -6.73 -21.91 -33.81
CA VAL A 7 -6.74 -20.73 -32.92
C VAL A 7 -5.44 -20.70 -32.11
N ILE A 8 -4.70 -19.60 -32.22
CA ILE A 8 -3.58 -19.27 -31.34
C ILE A 8 -4.14 -18.67 -30.05
N LYS A 9 -3.79 -19.29 -28.93
CA LYS A 9 -4.11 -18.78 -27.59
C LYS A 9 -2.82 -18.27 -26.96
N PHE A 10 -2.61 -16.96 -26.92
CA PHE A 10 -1.45 -16.38 -26.26
C PHE A 10 -1.46 -16.69 -24.76
N LYS A 11 -0.31 -17.10 -24.24
CA LYS A 11 -0.10 -17.70 -22.92
C LYS A 11 0.65 -16.80 -21.96
N GLU A 12 1.51 -15.93 -22.47
CA GLU A 12 2.26 -15.00 -21.61
C GLU A 12 1.28 -14.13 -20.80
N PRO A 13 1.31 -14.22 -19.46
CA PRO A 13 0.39 -13.46 -18.63
C PRO A 13 0.85 -12.02 -18.41
N GLU A 14 -0.11 -11.11 -18.19
CA GLU A 14 0.17 -9.71 -17.85
C GLU A 14 0.69 -9.53 -16.42
N GLN A 15 0.53 -10.55 -15.56
CA GLN A 15 1.02 -10.58 -14.19
C GLN A 15 1.76 -11.88 -13.91
N CYS A 16 2.90 -11.79 -13.23
CA CYS A 16 3.66 -12.92 -12.70
C CYS A 16 4.28 -12.50 -11.36
N GLU A 17 4.35 -13.42 -10.39
CA GLU A 17 4.91 -13.15 -9.06
C GLU A 17 6.38 -12.71 -9.18
N TYR A 18 6.76 -11.69 -8.40
CA TYR A 18 8.10 -11.08 -8.35
C TYR A 18 8.58 -10.37 -9.62
N LEU A 19 7.82 -10.43 -10.71
CA LEU A 19 8.24 -9.96 -12.03
C LEU A 19 7.59 -8.63 -12.37
N HIS A 20 8.43 -7.63 -12.62
CA HIS A 20 8.05 -6.34 -13.18
C HIS A 20 8.74 -6.14 -14.54
N ILE A 21 8.04 -5.57 -15.50
CA ILE A 21 8.59 -5.21 -16.82
C ILE A 21 8.36 -3.73 -17.03
N ASP A 22 9.46 -2.99 -17.23
CA ASP A 22 9.43 -1.55 -17.44
C ASP A 22 8.86 -1.19 -18.83
N LYS A 23 8.66 0.11 -19.07
CA LYS A 23 8.17 0.63 -20.35
C LYS A 23 9.11 0.35 -21.54
N ASN A 24 10.38 0.04 -21.28
CA ASN A 24 11.41 -0.25 -22.27
C ASN A 24 11.58 -1.76 -22.50
N ASN A 25 10.66 -2.59 -21.99
CA ASN A 25 10.69 -4.04 -22.10
C ASN A 25 11.87 -4.70 -21.33
N LYS A 26 12.40 -4.02 -20.31
CA LYS A 26 13.39 -4.60 -19.39
C LYS A 26 12.68 -5.34 -18.25
N VAL A 27 13.15 -6.55 -17.98
CA VAL A 27 12.66 -7.43 -16.92
C VAL A 27 13.41 -7.13 -15.63
N HIS A 28 12.65 -6.97 -14.56
CA HIS A 28 13.11 -6.76 -13.20
C HIS A 28 12.51 -7.83 -12.29
N ILE A 29 13.37 -8.52 -11.55
CA ILE A 29 12.96 -9.46 -10.50
C ILE A 29 13.11 -8.76 -9.16
N LEU A 30 12.02 -8.69 -8.41
CA LEU A 30 11.93 -8.05 -7.11
C LEU A 30 12.03 -9.12 -6.03
N LEU A 31 13.09 -9.05 -5.22
CA LEU A 31 13.30 -9.95 -4.09
C LEU A 31 12.54 -9.37 -2.88
N PRO A 32 11.50 -10.05 -2.37
CA PRO A 32 10.72 -9.52 -1.26
C PRO A 32 11.51 -9.62 0.05
N ILE A 33 11.39 -8.58 0.87
CA ILE A 33 11.94 -8.53 2.23
C ILE A 33 10.85 -8.95 3.22
N VAL A 34 9.69 -8.29 3.17
CA VAL A 34 8.49 -8.60 3.96
C VAL A 34 7.22 -8.29 3.16
N GLY A 35 6.09 -8.90 3.54
CA GLY A 35 4.76 -8.52 3.06
C GLY A 35 4.34 -7.14 3.56
N GLY A 36 3.62 -6.40 2.73
CA GLY A 36 3.19 -5.02 3.00
C GLY A 36 3.49 -4.07 1.86
N ASP A 37 2.85 -2.90 1.88
CA ASP A 37 3.03 -1.83 0.88
C ASP A 37 3.97 -0.72 1.39
N GLU A 38 3.57 -0.04 2.48
CA GLU A 38 4.42 0.96 3.16
C GLU A 38 4.90 0.49 4.53
N ILE A 39 4.21 -0.45 5.17
CA ILE A 39 4.57 -1.01 6.47
C ILE A 39 4.52 -2.53 6.42
N GLY A 40 5.53 -3.15 7.03
CA GLY A 40 5.70 -4.59 7.10
C GLY A 40 4.66 -5.21 8.01
N LEU A 41 3.93 -6.19 7.48
CA LEU A 41 3.00 -7.01 8.25
C LEU A 41 3.72 -8.17 8.94
N ASP A 42 4.76 -8.69 8.28
CA ASP A 42 5.62 -9.73 8.84
C ASP A 42 6.70 -9.07 9.71
N ASN A 43 6.70 -9.37 10.99
CA ASN A 43 7.74 -8.93 11.92
C ASN A 43 8.24 -10.11 12.75
N THR A 44 9.35 -9.90 13.47
CA THR A 44 9.93 -10.92 14.37
C THR A 44 10.18 -12.26 13.64
N CYS A 45 9.59 -13.37 14.10
CA CYS A 45 9.79 -14.70 13.55
C CYS A 45 9.20 -14.90 12.14
N GLU A 46 8.27 -14.06 11.71
CA GLU A 46 7.61 -14.16 10.40
C GLU A 46 8.35 -13.42 9.27
N THR A 47 9.28 -12.52 9.63
CA THR A 47 10.02 -11.64 8.70
C THR A 47 10.62 -12.37 7.50
N THR A 48 11.11 -13.60 7.68
CA THR A 48 11.79 -14.36 6.60
C THR A 48 10.84 -15.15 5.70
N GLY A 49 9.53 -15.10 5.95
CA GLY A 49 8.52 -15.90 5.25
C GLY A 49 8.52 -15.67 3.74
N GLU A 50 8.61 -14.41 3.30
CA GLU A 50 8.62 -14.06 1.88
C GLU A 50 9.94 -14.46 1.17
N LEU A 51 11.08 -14.39 1.86
CA LEU A 51 12.36 -14.89 1.32
C LEU A 51 12.35 -16.42 1.17
N LEU A 52 11.80 -17.13 2.15
CA LEU A 52 11.63 -18.58 2.07
C LEU A 52 10.74 -18.97 0.87
N ALA A 53 9.68 -18.19 0.63
CA ALA A 53 8.79 -18.40 -0.51
C ALA A 53 9.52 -18.18 -1.83
N PHE A 54 10.26 -17.07 -1.94
CA PHE A 54 11.03 -16.72 -3.13
C PHE A 54 12.04 -17.82 -3.52
N PHE A 55 12.86 -18.30 -2.58
CA PHE A 55 13.95 -19.24 -2.90
C PHE A 55 13.53 -20.71 -2.97
N TYR A 56 12.53 -21.12 -2.19
CA TYR A 56 12.21 -22.53 -1.96
C TYR A 56 10.73 -22.89 -2.15
N GLY A 57 9.85 -21.92 -2.41
CA GLY A 57 8.42 -22.18 -2.55
C GLY A 57 7.81 -22.68 -1.24
N LYS A 58 8.19 -22.09 -0.11
CA LYS A 58 7.62 -22.43 1.19
C LYS A 58 7.36 -21.18 2.00
N THR A 59 6.36 -21.22 2.86
CA THR A 59 6.19 -20.24 3.94
C THR A 59 6.19 -20.99 5.26
N HIS A 60 6.17 -20.27 6.37
CA HIS A 60 5.99 -20.88 7.69
C HIS A 60 4.62 -21.58 7.86
N GLY A 61 3.67 -21.31 6.95
CA GLY A 61 2.31 -21.86 6.94
C GLY A 61 1.98 -22.82 5.78
N GLY A 62 2.90 -23.09 4.84
CA GLY A 62 2.67 -24.08 3.76
C GLY A 62 3.63 -24.01 2.56
N THR A 63 3.15 -24.43 1.39
CA THR A 63 3.97 -24.59 0.16
C THR A 63 3.49 -23.63 -0.92
N LYS A 64 4.29 -22.61 -1.25
CA LYS A 64 4.12 -21.76 -2.43
C LYS A 64 4.97 -22.26 -3.61
N TYR A 65 4.97 -21.55 -4.73
CA TYR A 65 5.98 -21.78 -5.77
C TYR A 65 7.14 -20.80 -5.60
N SER A 66 8.35 -21.25 -5.92
CA SER A 66 9.54 -20.40 -5.90
C SER A 66 9.55 -19.43 -7.08
N ALA A 67 10.38 -18.37 -6.99
CA ALA A 67 10.62 -17.48 -8.11
C ALA A 67 11.15 -18.25 -9.33
N GLU A 68 12.07 -19.20 -9.13
CA GLU A 68 12.59 -20.07 -10.19
C GLU A 68 11.47 -20.84 -10.91
N HIS A 69 10.48 -21.37 -10.16
CA HIS A 69 9.34 -22.08 -10.73
C HIS A 69 8.45 -21.14 -11.56
N HIS A 70 8.05 -19.99 -10.99
CA HIS A 70 7.22 -19.00 -11.68
C HIS A 70 7.87 -18.50 -12.98
N LEU A 71 9.16 -18.19 -12.92
CA LEU A 71 9.92 -17.74 -14.10
C LEU A 71 10.06 -18.84 -15.16
N THR A 72 10.21 -20.11 -14.74
CA THR A 72 10.27 -21.25 -15.66
C THR A 72 8.94 -21.46 -16.39
N GLU A 73 7.80 -21.36 -15.70
CA GLU A 73 6.49 -21.42 -16.35
C GLU A 73 6.24 -20.19 -17.25
N TYR A 74 6.68 -18.99 -16.83
CA TYR A 74 6.61 -17.79 -17.68
C TYR A 74 7.44 -17.95 -18.96
N LYS A 75 8.66 -18.49 -18.85
CA LYS A 75 9.52 -18.86 -19.99
C LYS A 75 8.81 -19.82 -20.94
N LYS A 76 8.21 -20.89 -20.43
CA LYS A 76 7.47 -21.86 -21.25
C LYS A 76 6.31 -21.21 -22.00
N ASN A 77 5.55 -20.33 -21.34
CA ASN A 77 4.46 -19.58 -21.97
C ASN A 77 4.98 -18.67 -23.11
N LEU A 78 6.12 -18.01 -22.91
CA LEU A 78 6.79 -17.23 -23.96
C LEU A 78 7.22 -18.11 -25.14
N GLU A 79 7.84 -19.26 -24.89
CA GLU A 79 8.26 -20.20 -25.93
C GLU A 79 7.07 -20.72 -26.76
N GLU A 80 5.95 -21.05 -26.11
CA GLU A 80 4.71 -21.46 -26.77
C GLU A 80 4.16 -20.34 -27.68
N ASP A 81 4.12 -19.10 -27.19
CA ASP A 81 3.67 -17.94 -27.96
C ASP A 81 4.57 -17.64 -29.15
N ILE A 82 5.90 -17.65 -28.94
CA ILE A 82 6.90 -17.43 -30.00
C ILE A 82 6.77 -18.52 -31.07
N LYS A 83 6.60 -19.79 -30.66
CA LYS A 83 6.38 -20.90 -31.60
C LYS A 83 5.09 -20.70 -32.38
N ALA A 84 4.01 -20.29 -31.72
CA ALA A 84 2.73 -20.04 -32.37
C ALA A 84 2.82 -18.92 -33.41
N ILE A 85 3.46 -17.79 -33.09
CA ILE A 85 3.71 -16.69 -34.04
C ILE A 85 4.52 -17.17 -35.24
N ASN A 86 5.59 -17.93 -35.02
CA ASN A 86 6.43 -18.44 -36.11
C ASN A 86 5.69 -19.39 -37.07
N THR A 87 4.60 -20.04 -36.64
CA THR A 87 3.77 -20.80 -37.59
C THR A 87 3.07 -19.89 -38.60
N GLN A 88 2.61 -18.71 -38.16
CA GLN A 88 1.95 -17.71 -39.00
C GLN A 88 2.93 -17.02 -39.95
N ARG A 89 4.22 -16.95 -39.59
CA ARG A 89 5.26 -16.38 -40.45
C ARG A 89 5.48 -17.14 -41.76
N LYS A 90 5.02 -18.39 -41.85
CA LYS A 90 4.98 -19.16 -43.09
C LYS A 90 3.93 -18.64 -44.08
N ILE A 91 2.89 -17.98 -43.57
CA ILE A 91 1.75 -17.43 -44.34
C ILE A 91 1.95 -15.92 -44.58
N SER A 92 2.40 -15.20 -43.55
CA SER A 92 2.71 -13.77 -43.61
C SER A 92 4.07 -13.50 -42.96
N PRO A 93 5.14 -13.21 -43.73
CA PRO A 93 6.51 -13.05 -43.21
C PRO A 93 6.64 -12.03 -42.06
N ASN A 94 5.77 -11.02 -42.04
CA ASN A 94 5.72 -9.96 -41.03
C ASN A 94 4.76 -10.25 -39.87
N ALA A 95 4.10 -11.41 -39.82
CA ALA A 95 3.11 -11.75 -38.79
C ALA A 95 3.62 -11.47 -37.37
N TYR A 96 2.95 -10.55 -36.68
CA TYR A 96 3.19 -10.15 -35.30
C TYR A 96 4.65 -9.77 -35.00
N ALA A 97 5.39 -9.19 -35.95
CA ALA A 97 6.84 -8.98 -35.82
C ALA A 97 7.25 -8.17 -34.57
N ASP A 98 6.51 -7.11 -34.22
CA ASP A 98 6.76 -6.33 -33.01
C ASP A 98 6.52 -7.15 -31.73
N LEU A 99 5.37 -7.81 -31.62
CA LEU A 99 5.04 -8.66 -30.48
C LEU A 99 6.04 -9.84 -30.33
N LEU A 100 6.52 -10.39 -31.45
CA LEU A 100 7.53 -11.44 -31.48
C LEU A 100 8.87 -10.93 -30.95
N ARG A 101 9.30 -9.74 -31.37
CA ARG A 101 10.54 -9.10 -30.91
C ARG A 101 10.47 -8.87 -29.40
N GLU A 102 9.39 -8.23 -28.94
CA GLU A 102 9.16 -7.95 -27.52
C GLU A 102 9.19 -9.23 -26.65
N LYS A 103 8.50 -10.29 -27.09
CA LYS A 103 8.49 -11.60 -26.39
C LYS A 103 9.87 -12.27 -26.35
N LYS A 104 10.65 -12.19 -27.43
CA LYS A 104 12.02 -12.74 -27.48
C LYS A 104 12.97 -12.01 -26.55
N GLU A 105 12.93 -10.68 -26.56
CA GLU A 105 13.72 -9.85 -25.65
C GLU A 105 13.44 -10.22 -24.19
N ARG A 106 12.17 -10.41 -23.81
CA ARG A 106 11.81 -10.86 -22.45
C ARG A 106 12.28 -12.28 -22.15
N LEU A 107 12.15 -13.21 -23.09
CA LEU A 107 12.59 -14.60 -22.93
C LEU A 107 14.09 -14.66 -22.59
N GLU A 108 14.93 -13.96 -23.36
CA GLU A 108 16.38 -13.93 -23.15
C GLU A 108 16.78 -13.37 -21.76
N GLN A 109 16.04 -12.36 -21.28
CA GLN A 109 16.26 -11.78 -19.95
C GLN A 109 15.82 -12.75 -18.84
N ILE A 110 14.65 -13.38 -18.98
CA ILE A 110 14.11 -14.35 -18.01
C ILE A 110 15.05 -15.55 -17.85
N GLU A 111 15.60 -16.07 -18.96
CA GLU A 111 16.58 -17.16 -18.93
C GLU A 111 17.79 -16.81 -18.08
N LYS A 112 18.34 -15.60 -18.24
CA LYS A 112 19.48 -15.13 -17.44
C LYS A 112 19.13 -15.02 -15.96
N TYR A 113 17.96 -14.50 -15.60
CA TYR A 113 17.54 -14.43 -14.20
C TYR A 113 17.40 -15.81 -13.55
N ILE A 114 16.82 -16.79 -14.27
CA ILE A 114 16.74 -18.18 -13.79
C ILE A 114 18.14 -18.74 -13.52
N ASP A 115 19.09 -18.51 -14.42
CA ASP A 115 20.47 -18.97 -14.26
C ASP A 115 21.16 -18.29 -13.08
N LEU A 116 20.96 -16.99 -12.87
CA LEU A 116 21.51 -16.28 -11.71
C LEU A 116 20.96 -16.84 -10.38
N ILE A 117 19.66 -17.14 -10.29
CA ILE A 117 19.06 -17.75 -9.09
C ILE A 117 19.70 -19.12 -8.79
N LYS A 118 19.89 -19.95 -9.82
CA LYS A 118 20.53 -21.27 -9.68
C LYS A 118 21.98 -21.14 -9.23
N VAL A 119 22.77 -20.33 -9.93
CA VAL A 119 24.18 -20.11 -9.63
C VAL A 119 24.37 -19.55 -8.22
N LEU A 120 23.52 -18.62 -7.79
CA LEU A 120 23.54 -18.09 -6.44
C LEU A 120 23.41 -19.20 -5.38
N LYS A 121 22.38 -20.05 -5.52
CA LYS A 121 22.10 -21.15 -4.59
C LYS A 121 23.16 -22.24 -4.62
N GLU A 122 23.71 -22.56 -5.79
CA GLU A 122 24.64 -23.67 -5.97
C GLU A 122 26.10 -23.31 -5.66
N LYS A 123 26.52 -22.07 -5.98
CA LYS A 123 27.94 -21.68 -5.94
C LYS A 123 28.27 -20.60 -4.92
N PHE A 124 27.30 -19.76 -4.54
CA PHE A 124 27.55 -18.57 -3.73
C PHE A 124 26.87 -18.61 -2.35
N ASP A 125 26.35 -19.78 -1.95
CA ASP A 125 25.77 -20.02 -0.62
C ASP A 125 26.67 -20.88 0.28
N GLU A 126 28.00 -20.65 0.24
CA GLU A 126 28.98 -21.42 1.01
C GLU A 126 28.74 -21.33 2.54
N GLN A 127 28.33 -20.16 3.02
CA GLN A 127 27.96 -19.92 4.43
C GLN A 127 26.55 -20.41 4.77
N ARG A 128 25.84 -20.98 3.80
CA ARG A 128 24.47 -21.50 3.89
C ARG A 128 23.47 -20.44 4.36
N GLU A 129 23.70 -19.16 4.05
CA GLU A 129 22.81 -18.07 4.47
C GLU A 129 21.43 -18.20 3.85
N ILE A 130 21.35 -18.60 2.57
CA ILE A 130 20.08 -18.82 1.88
C ILE A 130 19.49 -20.17 2.31
N ASP A 131 20.29 -21.23 2.37
CA ASP A 131 19.83 -22.56 2.79
C ASP A 131 19.28 -22.59 4.23
N LYS A 132 19.84 -21.76 5.13
CA LYS A 132 19.34 -21.59 6.49
C LYS A 132 17.90 -21.11 6.58
N LEU A 133 17.40 -20.36 5.59
CA LEU A 133 15.99 -19.97 5.53
C LEU A 133 15.05 -21.18 5.63
N ARG A 134 15.47 -22.31 5.06
CA ARG A 134 14.70 -23.57 5.05
C ARG A 134 15.02 -24.49 6.22
N THR A 135 16.24 -24.43 6.76
CA THR A 135 16.72 -25.43 7.73
C THR A 135 16.68 -24.97 9.18
N GLU A 136 16.75 -23.66 9.45
CA GLU A 136 16.68 -23.11 10.80
C GLU A 136 15.23 -22.84 11.20
N GLY A 137 14.91 -23.05 12.48
CA GLY A 137 13.55 -22.82 12.98
C GLY A 137 13.13 -21.35 12.98
N ILE A 138 14.08 -20.43 13.25
CA ILE A 138 13.85 -18.99 13.20
C ILE A 138 15.01 -18.35 12.43
N PRO A 139 15.00 -18.39 11.09
CA PRO A 139 16.15 -18.02 10.28
C PRO A 139 16.40 -16.50 10.29
N ASN A 140 17.61 -16.09 9.92
CA ASN A 140 18.00 -14.69 9.79
C ASN A 140 17.84 -14.18 8.36
N LEU A 141 17.76 -12.85 8.20
CA LEU A 141 17.92 -12.22 6.88
C LEU A 141 19.32 -12.52 6.31
N PRO A 142 19.46 -12.88 5.02
CA PRO A 142 20.76 -13.03 4.38
C PRO A 142 21.59 -11.73 4.43
N SER A 143 22.92 -11.84 4.44
CA SER A 143 23.80 -10.68 4.59
C SER A 143 23.60 -9.62 3.50
N GLY A 144 23.42 -10.03 2.25
CA GLY A 144 23.10 -9.12 1.15
C GLY A 144 21.82 -8.30 1.39
N VAL A 145 20.79 -8.89 2.01
CA VAL A 145 19.53 -8.17 2.35
C VAL A 145 19.78 -7.17 3.48
N LYS A 146 20.55 -7.57 4.50
CA LYS A 146 20.91 -6.66 5.61
C LYS A 146 21.69 -5.44 5.11
N GLU A 147 22.63 -5.64 4.18
CA GLU A 147 23.38 -4.54 3.56
C GLU A 147 22.49 -3.60 2.73
N ILE A 148 21.49 -4.14 2.03
CA ILE A 148 20.51 -3.33 1.29
C ILE A 148 19.69 -2.47 2.25
N ILE A 149 19.13 -3.08 3.31
CA ILE A 149 18.35 -2.37 4.32
C ILE A 149 19.19 -1.26 4.96
N LYS A 150 20.43 -1.58 5.36
CA LYS A 150 21.35 -0.63 5.98
C LYS A 150 21.70 0.56 5.08
N SER A 151 21.75 0.34 3.76
CA SER A 151 22.06 1.39 2.77
C SER A 151 20.83 2.08 2.18
N SER A 152 19.64 1.77 2.69
CA SER A 152 18.40 2.36 2.19
C SER A 152 18.27 3.85 2.57
N GLU A 153 17.77 4.64 1.63
CA GLU A 153 17.40 6.04 1.85
C GLU A 153 15.89 6.22 2.07
N ASN A 154 15.08 5.22 1.71
CA ASN A 154 13.62 5.33 1.69
C ASN A 154 12.90 4.26 2.53
N ALA A 155 13.63 3.38 3.22
CA ALA A 155 13.03 2.38 4.09
C ALA A 155 13.90 2.12 5.32
N PHE A 156 13.27 2.03 6.49
CA PHE A 156 13.95 1.91 7.78
C PHE A 156 13.14 1.01 8.73
N ALA A 157 13.86 0.34 9.63
CA ALA A 157 13.23 -0.41 10.70
C ALA A 157 13.05 0.43 11.96
N PHE A 158 11.96 0.18 12.69
CA PHE A 158 11.68 0.70 14.02
C PHE A 158 11.82 -0.43 15.03
N ARG A 159 12.36 -0.14 16.20
CA ARG A 159 12.41 -1.08 17.33
C ARG A 159 11.80 -0.43 18.56
N LEU A 160 10.63 -0.92 18.96
CA LEU A 160 9.87 -0.38 20.10
C LEU A 160 10.12 -1.20 21.36
N SER A 161 9.54 -0.76 22.48
CA SER A 161 9.61 -1.42 23.79
C SER A 161 8.22 -1.80 24.31
N PRO A 162 7.61 -2.89 23.81
CA PRO A 162 6.46 -3.50 24.48
C PRO A 162 6.83 -4.02 25.87
N ASP A 163 5.83 -4.20 26.74
CA ASP A 163 6.05 -4.68 28.11
C ASP A 163 6.60 -6.10 28.14
N ARG A 164 6.17 -6.96 27.21
CA ARG A 164 6.68 -8.32 27.02
C ARG A 164 7.35 -8.43 25.65
N PRO A 165 8.64 -8.08 25.55
CA PRO A 165 9.33 -8.08 24.26
C PRO A 165 9.66 -9.49 23.76
N ASP A 166 9.61 -9.66 22.45
CA ASP A 166 10.16 -10.81 21.73
C ASP A 166 11.64 -10.55 21.36
N PRO A 167 12.60 -11.41 21.78
CA PRO A 167 14.02 -11.18 21.54
C PRO A 167 14.42 -11.56 20.10
N PHE A 168 13.55 -12.21 19.34
CA PHE A 168 13.80 -12.65 17.96
C PHE A 168 13.48 -11.56 16.94
N THR A 169 13.97 -10.34 17.18
CA THR A 169 13.98 -9.27 16.18
C THR A 169 14.87 -9.63 14.98
N ARG A 170 14.54 -9.14 13.79
CA ARG A 170 15.22 -9.48 12.53
C ARG A 170 15.87 -8.31 11.81
N PHE A 171 15.54 -7.08 12.19
CA PHE A 171 16.15 -5.88 11.60
C PHE A 171 17.27 -5.32 12.50
N ASP A 172 18.52 -5.58 12.15
CA ASP A 172 19.67 -5.29 13.02
C ASP A 172 20.04 -3.79 13.12
N ASP A 173 19.71 -3.00 12.11
CA ASP A 173 20.05 -1.57 12.00
C ASP A 173 18.78 -0.68 12.01
N PRO A 174 18.02 -0.59 13.13
CA PRO A 174 16.83 0.26 13.19
C PRO A 174 17.18 1.76 13.25
N LEU A 175 16.40 2.59 12.56
CA LEU A 175 16.51 4.06 12.61
C LEU A 175 16.04 4.61 13.97
N PHE A 176 14.98 4.02 14.50
CA PHE A 176 14.42 4.36 15.80
C PHE A 176 14.55 3.15 16.72
N SER A 177 15.20 3.30 17.86
CA SER A 177 15.33 2.21 18.84
C SER A 177 15.26 2.68 20.27
N LEU A 178 14.61 1.89 21.12
CA LEU A 178 14.49 2.13 22.55
C LEU A 178 15.11 1.00 23.38
N LYS A 179 15.46 1.30 24.63
CA LYS A 179 15.73 0.32 25.67
C LYS A 179 14.51 -0.56 25.89
N ARG A 180 14.75 -1.87 26.03
CA ARG A 180 13.69 -2.88 26.15
C ARG A 180 13.85 -3.68 27.44
N ASN A 181 12.74 -4.21 27.94
CA ASN A 181 12.74 -5.21 29.00
C ASN A 181 13.53 -6.45 28.55
N ARG A 182 14.04 -7.23 29.50
CA ARG A 182 14.56 -8.56 29.19
C ARG A 182 13.39 -9.49 28.89
N SER A 183 13.48 -10.21 27.79
CA SER A 183 12.42 -11.11 27.36
C SER A 183 12.31 -12.34 28.27
N GLN A 184 11.10 -12.90 28.34
CA GLN A 184 10.84 -14.19 28.99
C GLN A 184 11.60 -15.36 28.36
N TYR A 185 12.03 -15.25 27.11
CA TYR A 185 12.76 -16.30 26.38
C TYR A 185 14.29 -16.22 26.58
N GLU A 186 14.78 -15.17 27.24
CA GLU A 186 16.21 -14.99 27.51
C GLU A 186 16.65 -15.62 28.84
N ALA A 187 17.95 -15.86 28.98
CA ALA A 187 18.52 -16.40 30.20
C ALA A 187 18.29 -15.46 31.40
N GLY A 188 17.73 -16.02 32.49
CA GLY A 188 17.31 -15.27 33.68
C GLY A 188 15.86 -14.77 33.64
N GLY A 189 15.11 -15.09 32.58
CA GLY A 189 13.67 -14.85 32.49
C GLY A 189 13.30 -13.36 32.36
N TYR A 190 11.99 -13.12 32.42
CA TYR A 190 11.43 -11.79 32.23
C TYR A 190 11.88 -10.82 33.33
N GLN A 191 12.36 -9.64 32.93
CA GLN A 191 12.66 -8.54 33.85
C GLN A 191 12.31 -7.19 33.23
N ARG A 192 11.51 -6.40 33.94
CA ARG A 192 11.20 -5.00 33.56
C ARG A 192 12.44 -4.12 33.73
N ALA A 193 12.73 -3.30 32.72
CA ALA A 193 13.66 -2.20 32.81
C ALA A 193 13.09 -1.12 33.75
N THR A 194 13.97 -0.45 34.51
CA THR A 194 13.59 0.60 35.46
C THR A 194 13.77 2.02 34.90
N ASP A 195 14.36 2.14 33.72
CA ASP A 195 14.68 3.37 32.99
C ASP A 195 14.28 3.25 31.50
N GLY A 196 14.34 4.37 30.79
CA GLY A 196 13.94 4.45 29.38
C GLY A 196 12.46 4.81 29.16
N LEU A 197 12.14 5.21 27.93
CA LEU A 197 10.84 5.76 27.56
C LEU A 197 9.70 4.76 27.80
N GLY A 198 9.88 3.50 27.36
CA GLY A 198 8.86 2.47 27.52
C GLY A 198 8.50 2.22 28.98
N ALA A 199 9.51 2.21 29.87
CA ALA A 199 9.30 2.04 31.30
C ALA A 199 8.57 3.25 31.91
N ARG A 200 8.96 4.49 31.55
CA ARG A 200 8.33 5.72 32.06
C ARG A 200 6.89 5.88 31.61
N LEU A 201 6.59 5.63 30.34
CA LEU A 201 5.22 5.67 29.83
C LEU A 201 4.33 4.68 30.58
N ARG A 202 4.78 3.42 30.76
CA ARG A 202 4.00 2.42 31.50
C ARG A 202 3.82 2.78 32.96
N SER A 203 4.86 3.27 33.65
CA SER A 203 4.77 3.61 35.07
C SER A 203 3.94 4.86 35.34
N GLU A 204 4.08 5.90 34.53
CA GLU A 204 3.34 7.17 34.71
C GLU A 204 1.86 7.01 34.36
N LEU A 205 1.55 6.21 33.34
CA LEU A 205 0.17 5.92 32.93
C LEU A 205 -0.50 4.82 33.76
N LEU A 206 0.23 4.14 34.65
CA LEU A 206 -0.37 3.15 35.53
C LEU A 206 -1.25 3.86 36.57
N PRO A 207 -2.55 3.49 36.69
CA PRO A 207 -3.40 4.04 37.72
C PRO A 207 -2.90 3.59 39.12
N PRO A 208 -3.14 4.39 40.17
CA PRO A 208 -2.69 4.08 41.53
C PRO A 208 -3.35 2.81 42.09
N ASP A 209 -4.57 2.51 41.66
CA ASP A 209 -5.31 1.28 41.95
C ASP A 209 -6.33 0.99 40.84
N LYS A 210 -6.96 -0.19 40.89
CA LYS A 210 -7.93 -0.64 39.86
C LYS A 210 -9.25 0.13 39.88
N ASP A 211 -9.53 0.86 40.96
CA ASP A 211 -10.78 1.57 41.18
C ASP A 211 -10.69 3.06 40.78
N THR A 212 -9.48 3.53 40.46
CA THR A 212 -9.19 4.92 40.05
C THR A 212 -8.57 4.95 38.64
N PRO A 213 -9.34 4.65 37.58
CA PRO A 213 -8.83 4.66 36.21
C PRO A 213 -8.46 6.08 35.75
N ILE A 214 -7.50 6.17 34.82
CA ILE A 214 -7.24 7.42 34.11
C ILE A 214 -8.27 7.54 33.00
N VAL A 215 -9.30 8.36 33.23
CA VAL A 215 -10.37 8.61 32.25
C VAL A 215 -9.92 9.66 31.23
N PHE A 216 -10.17 9.39 29.95
CA PHE A 216 -9.87 10.33 28.88
C PHE A 216 -11.02 11.31 28.74
N ASN A 217 -10.79 12.58 29.09
CA ASN A 217 -11.84 13.60 28.99
C ASN A 217 -11.94 14.18 27.57
N LYS A 218 -11.90 13.31 26.54
CA LYS A 218 -12.07 13.72 25.14
C LYS A 218 -13.52 14.11 24.90
N LYS A 219 -13.74 15.37 24.54
CA LYS A 219 -15.07 15.95 24.32
C LYS A 219 -15.29 16.23 22.84
N SER A 220 -16.49 15.91 22.35
CA SER A 220 -16.93 16.30 21.01
C SER A 220 -16.96 17.83 20.89
N LEU A 221 -16.97 18.36 19.67
CA LEU A 221 -17.14 19.80 19.42
C LEU A 221 -18.44 20.30 20.06
N LYS A 222 -19.50 19.49 19.97
CA LYS A 222 -20.77 19.72 20.64
C LYS A 222 -20.63 19.81 22.16
N ASP A 223 -19.91 18.88 22.79
CA ASP A 223 -19.69 18.90 24.25
C ASP A 223 -18.80 20.08 24.68
N LYS A 224 -17.82 20.48 23.85
CA LYS A 224 -17.00 21.67 24.11
C LYS A 224 -17.84 22.95 24.13
N ILE A 225 -18.80 23.08 23.21
CA ILE A 225 -19.76 24.21 23.21
C ILE A 225 -20.57 24.19 24.51
N VAL A 226 -21.12 23.03 24.87
CA VAL A 226 -21.92 22.88 26.10
C VAL A 226 -21.14 23.31 27.33
N ASP A 227 -19.91 22.86 27.48
CA ASP A 227 -19.08 23.24 28.63
C ASP A 227 -18.68 24.72 28.61
N SER A 228 -18.38 25.29 27.44
CA SER A 228 -18.07 26.72 27.31
C SER A 228 -19.25 27.58 27.73
N VAL A 229 -20.47 27.21 27.34
CA VAL A 229 -21.70 27.90 27.74
C VAL A 229 -21.94 27.73 29.24
N LEU A 230 -21.84 26.50 29.77
CA LEU A 230 -22.00 26.24 31.21
C LEU A 230 -20.99 27.02 32.06
N ALA A 231 -19.76 27.20 31.60
CA ALA A 231 -18.72 27.95 32.30
C ALA A 231 -18.97 29.48 32.31
N GLN A 232 -19.79 29.98 31.37
CA GLN A 232 -20.17 31.39 31.27
C GLN A 232 -21.40 31.74 32.12
N LEU A 233 -22.17 30.73 32.56
CA LEU A 233 -23.31 30.92 33.43
C LEU A 233 -22.88 31.07 34.90
N ASP A 234 -23.66 31.83 35.67
CA ASP A 234 -23.44 31.96 37.12
C ASP A 234 -23.55 30.60 37.81
N LYS A 235 -22.74 30.38 38.86
CA LYS A 235 -22.72 29.09 39.60
C LYS A 235 -24.07 28.73 40.23
N ASP A 236 -24.89 29.74 40.52
CA ASP A 236 -26.22 29.59 41.12
C ASP A 236 -27.34 29.60 40.05
N PHE A 237 -27.00 29.53 38.76
CA PHE A 237 -27.97 29.53 37.66
C PHE A 237 -28.82 28.25 37.70
N ASN A 238 -30.12 28.44 37.92
CA ASN A 238 -31.13 27.37 37.95
C ASN A 238 -32.21 27.61 36.90
N THR A 239 -32.52 26.61 36.07
CA THR A 239 -33.57 26.65 35.03
C THR A 239 -35.00 26.65 35.58
N LYS A 240 -35.17 26.43 36.89
CA LYS A 240 -36.48 26.30 37.55
C LYS A 240 -36.94 27.56 38.30
N ASP A 241 -36.03 28.49 38.58
CA ASP A 241 -36.33 29.68 39.37
C ASP A 241 -36.44 30.93 38.50
N GLY A 242 -37.22 31.93 38.93
CA GLY A 242 -37.33 33.21 38.23
C GLY A 242 -38.01 33.10 36.85
N ASP A 243 -37.67 34.03 35.94
CA ASP A 243 -38.22 34.06 34.58
C ASP A 243 -37.52 33.04 33.68
N ARG A 244 -38.17 31.89 33.47
CA ARG A 244 -37.67 30.80 32.63
C ARG A 244 -37.53 31.18 31.15
N GLY A 245 -38.39 32.08 30.66
CA GLY A 245 -38.37 32.53 29.27
C GLY A 245 -37.14 33.40 29.00
N GLN A 246 -36.88 34.38 29.87
CA GLN A 246 -35.68 35.21 29.76
C GLN A 246 -34.40 34.38 29.89
N LYS A 247 -34.37 33.43 30.82
CA LYS A 247 -33.23 32.51 31.00
C LYS A 247 -32.96 31.64 29.77
N PHE A 248 -34.01 31.21 29.07
CA PHE A 248 -33.86 30.46 27.82
C PHE A 248 -33.21 31.31 26.73
N GLU A 249 -33.65 32.57 26.59
CA GLU A 249 -33.05 33.51 25.63
C GLU A 249 -31.60 33.87 25.98
N ASP A 250 -31.26 33.98 27.27
CA ASP A 250 -29.89 34.19 27.72
C ASP A 250 -28.98 33.00 27.32
N ILE A 251 -29.45 31.76 27.49
CA ILE A 251 -28.71 30.56 27.06
C ILE A 251 -28.59 30.51 25.52
N LYS A 252 -29.68 30.80 24.78
CA LYS A 252 -29.65 30.86 23.31
C LYS A 252 -28.56 31.82 22.82
N LYS A 253 -28.47 33.00 23.43
CA LYS A 253 -27.44 33.98 23.07
C LYS A 253 -26.02 33.45 23.30
N LEU A 254 -25.76 32.78 24.42
CA LEU A 254 -24.44 32.19 24.70
C LEU A 254 -24.11 31.04 23.73
N VAL A 255 -25.10 30.19 23.40
CA VAL A 255 -24.91 29.14 22.37
C VAL A 255 -24.60 29.76 21.01
N LEU A 256 -25.29 30.84 20.64
CA LEU A 256 -25.03 31.57 19.40
C LEU A 256 -23.61 32.15 19.36
N GLU A 257 -23.14 32.72 20.46
CA GLU A 257 -21.78 33.25 20.57
C GLU A 257 -20.71 32.17 20.36
N GLU A 258 -20.93 30.95 20.88
CA GLU A 258 -20.05 29.80 20.60
C GLU A 258 -20.19 29.27 19.17
N TYR A 259 -21.40 29.20 18.63
CA TYR A 259 -21.67 28.81 17.25
C TYR A 259 -20.88 29.68 16.27
N LYS A 260 -20.91 31.00 16.45
CA LYS A 260 -20.23 31.95 15.55
C LYS A 260 -18.71 31.83 15.57
N LYS A 261 -18.09 31.21 16.59
CA LYS A 261 -16.64 30.91 16.60
C LYS A 261 -16.29 29.75 15.68
N ILE A 262 -17.25 28.89 15.37
CA ILE A 262 -17.07 27.67 14.57
C ILE A 262 -17.56 27.90 13.15
N ASP A 263 -18.77 28.45 13.02
CA ASP A 263 -19.43 28.66 11.75
C ASP A 263 -20.30 29.91 11.81
N SER A 264 -19.98 30.89 10.95
CA SER A 264 -20.69 32.16 10.91
C SER A 264 -22.16 32.03 10.45
N GLU A 265 -22.56 30.91 9.85
CA GLU A 265 -23.92 30.69 9.32
C GLU A 265 -24.88 30.10 10.35
N LEU A 266 -24.37 29.45 11.40
CA LEU A 266 -25.20 28.83 12.44
C LEU A 266 -26.08 29.85 13.20
N GLN A 267 -27.30 29.45 13.55
CA GLN A 267 -28.29 30.31 14.23
C GLN A 267 -29.01 29.54 15.34
N VAL A 268 -29.74 30.25 16.20
CA VAL A 268 -30.47 29.67 17.34
C VAL A 268 -31.92 30.11 17.44
N ASP A 269 -32.40 30.91 16.49
CA ASP A 269 -33.74 31.52 16.53
C ASP A 269 -34.81 30.63 15.92
N GLU A 270 -34.42 29.73 15.01
CA GLU A 270 -35.31 28.75 14.40
C GLU A 270 -34.71 27.34 14.46
N ASP A 271 -35.59 26.34 14.43
CA ASP A 271 -35.20 24.95 14.26
C ASP A 271 -34.79 24.61 12.80
N THR A 272 -34.39 23.37 12.55
CA THR A 272 -34.03 22.88 11.19
C THR A 272 -35.19 22.91 10.18
N TYR A 273 -36.42 23.20 10.61
CA TYR A 273 -37.63 23.31 9.78
C TYR A 273 -38.18 24.75 9.72
N HIS A 274 -37.37 25.74 10.11
CA HIS A 274 -37.73 27.17 10.13
C HIS A 274 -38.91 27.51 11.06
N GLN A 275 -39.09 26.75 12.14
CA GLN A 275 -40.02 27.09 13.22
C GLN A 275 -39.31 27.89 14.30
N PRO A 276 -39.93 28.94 14.88
CA PRO A 276 -39.34 29.72 15.96
C PRO A 276 -38.96 28.86 17.17
N LEU A 277 -37.69 28.93 17.56
CA LEU A 277 -37.16 28.18 18.70
C LEU A 277 -37.46 28.94 20.00
N THR A 278 -38.44 28.43 20.73
CA THR A 278 -38.87 28.93 22.04
C THR A 278 -38.82 27.82 23.09
N LEU A 279 -38.86 28.18 24.37
CA LEU A 279 -38.91 27.18 25.45
C LEU A 279 -40.17 26.29 25.33
N ASP A 280 -41.32 26.90 24.99
CA ASP A 280 -42.59 26.17 24.79
C ASP A 280 -42.48 25.16 23.64
N TYR A 281 -41.78 25.52 22.56
CA TYR A 281 -41.51 24.59 21.46
C TYR A 281 -40.74 23.35 21.96
N LEU A 282 -39.66 23.53 22.73
CA LEU A 282 -38.86 22.40 23.21
C LEU A 282 -39.57 21.53 24.26
N GLU A 283 -40.40 22.13 25.13
CA GLU A 283 -41.12 21.42 26.18
C GLU A 283 -42.38 20.72 25.66
N ASN A 284 -43.17 21.38 24.81
CA ASN A 284 -44.54 20.95 24.48
C ASN A 284 -44.74 20.50 23.02
N ILE A 285 -43.91 20.98 22.08
CA ILE A 285 -44.03 20.62 20.65
C ILE A 285 -43.04 19.52 20.29
N ALA A 286 -41.75 19.79 20.49
CA ALA A 286 -40.67 18.83 20.24
C ALA A 286 -40.52 17.81 21.38
N CYS A 287 -41.05 18.14 22.58
CA CYS A 287 -41.02 17.28 23.78
C CYS A 287 -39.62 16.75 24.11
N THR A 288 -38.60 17.59 23.92
CA THR A 288 -37.19 17.27 24.18
C THR A 288 -36.72 17.74 25.56
N LEU A 289 -37.49 18.63 26.19
CA LEU A 289 -37.27 19.12 27.55
C LEU A 289 -38.50 18.89 28.41
N ASP A 290 -38.29 18.83 29.72
CA ASP A 290 -39.32 18.74 30.74
C ASP A 290 -38.97 19.60 31.98
N ASN A 291 -39.87 19.63 32.96
CA ASN A 291 -39.69 20.37 34.21
C ASN A 291 -38.51 19.88 35.08
N ASN A 292 -37.92 18.73 34.75
CA ASN A 292 -36.77 18.16 35.44
C ASN A 292 -35.46 18.39 34.70
N SER A 293 -35.52 18.90 33.47
CA SER A 293 -34.36 19.13 32.61
C SER A 293 -33.40 20.15 33.23
N THR A 294 -32.13 19.79 33.21
CA THR A 294 -31.02 20.59 33.73
C THR A 294 -30.64 21.69 32.73
N THR A 295 -29.81 22.64 33.18
CA THR A 295 -29.19 23.65 32.29
C THR A 295 -28.44 23.00 31.13
N LYS A 296 -27.78 21.87 31.37
CA LYS A 296 -27.09 21.09 30.33
C LYS A 296 -28.07 20.53 29.30
N ASP A 297 -29.22 20.03 29.74
CA ASP A 297 -30.27 19.50 28.86
C ASP A 297 -30.86 20.63 28.00
N TRP A 298 -31.05 21.82 28.56
CA TRP A 298 -31.52 23.00 27.81
C TRP A 298 -30.56 23.39 26.68
N ILE A 299 -29.25 23.42 26.96
CA ILE A 299 -28.22 23.70 25.94
C ILE A 299 -28.24 22.62 24.86
N TYR A 300 -28.31 21.33 25.23
CA TYR A 300 -28.42 20.25 24.25
C TYR A 300 -29.71 20.31 23.44
N GLY A 301 -30.83 20.72 24.03
CA GLY A 301 -32.11 20.90 23.35
C GLY A 301 -32.04 21.99 22.28
N ILE A 302 -31.42 23.14 22.62
CA ILE A 302 -31.15 24.20 21.65
C ILE A 302 -30.26 23.68 20.52
N ILE A 303 -29.14 23.02 20.86
CA ILE A 303 -28.22 22.51 19.84
C ILE A 303 -28.89 21.48 18.93
N GLY A 304 -29.61 20.52 19.52
CA GLY A 304 -30.29 19.45 18.79
C GLY A 304 -31.43 19.92 17.91
N ALA A 305 -32.11 21.02 18.27
CA ALA A 305 -33.18 21.59 17.45
C ALA A 305 -32.67 22.49 16.30
N THR A 306 -31.50 23.11 16.48
CA THR A 306 -30.95 24.12 15.54
C THR A 306 -29.95 23.57 14.54
N THR A 307 -29.56 22.30 14.68
CA THR A 307 -28.59 21.65 13.80
C THR A 307 -29.08 20.30 13.34
N GLU A 308 -28.80 19.95 12.09
CA GLU A 308 -29.08 18.61 11.57
C GLU A 308 -28.24 17.57 12.33
N ALA A 309 -28.76 16.34 12.45
CA ALA A 309 -28.13 15.28 13.24
C ALA A 309 -26.70 14.94 12.77
N ASP A 310 -26.40 15.15 11.49
CA ASP A 310 -25.09 14.92 10.88
C ASP A 310 -24.23 16.19 10.75
N TYR A 311 -24.74 17.37 11.15
CA TYR A 311 -23.98 18.63 11.09
C TYR A 311 -22.71 18.55 11.91
N TRP A 312 -22.78 18.15 13.19
CA TRP A 312 -21.60 18.09 14.06
C TRP A 312 -20.57 17.04 13.61
N PRO A 313 -20.96 15.80 13.27
CA PRO A 313 -20.04 14.85 12.65
C PRO A 313 -19.38 15.38 11.36
N LYS A 314 -20.13 16.04 10.47
CA LYS A 314 -19.60 16.66 9.24
C LYS A 314 -18.69 17.87 9.53
N LYS A 315 -19.04 18.70 10.50
CA LYS A 315 -18.20 19.86 10.84
C LYS A 315 -16.91 19.42 11.51
N GLU A 316 -17.00 18.37 12.32
CA GLU A 316 -15.82 17.69 12.83
C GLU A 316 -15.00 17.12 11.66
N SER A 317 -15.63 16.63 10.59
CA SER A 317 -14.92 16.16 9.39
C SER A 317 -14.21 17.23 8.57
N GLU A 318 -14.91 18.30 8.25
CA GLU A 318 -14.41 19.43 7.45
C GLU A 318 -13.28 20.19 8.15
N SER A 319 -13.29 20.24 9.47
CA SER A 319 -12.22 20.86 10.27
C SER A 319 -10.99 19.96 10.46
N GLY A 320 -10.98 18.76 9.86
CA GLY A 320 -9.90 17.77 10.01
C GLY A 320 -10.01 16.92 11.29
N THR A 321 -11.06 17.08 12.09
CA THR A 321 -11.30 16.35 13.35
C THR A 321 -12.10 15.03 13.19
N GLU A 322 -12.51 14.61 11.97
CA GLU A 322 -13.08 13.25 11.76
C GLU A 322 -12.06 12.14 11.98
N LYS A 323 -10.76 12.43 11.80
CA LYS A 323 -9.74 11.46 12.20
C LYS A 323 -9.66 11.52 13.71
N VAL A 324 -10.59 10.80 14.38
CA VAL A 324 -10.47 10.51 15.80
C VAL A 324 -9.07 9.95 15.96
N SER A 325 -8.23 10.71 16.65
CA SER A 325 -6.83 10.35 16.84
C SER A 325 -6.75 8.90 17.33
N ILE A 326 -5.74 8.18 16.85
CA ILE A 326 -5.42 6.80 17.24
C ILE A 326 -5.39 6.65 18.77
N PHE A 327 -5.06 7.71 19.49
CA PHE A 327 -5.02 7.74 20.96
C PHE A 327 -6.41 7.64 21.61
N TYR A 328 -7.49 8.05 20.95
CA TYR A 328 -8.84 8.17 21.53
C TYR A 328 -9.91 7.25 20.93
N GLU A 329 -9.67 6.63 19.78
CA GLU A 329 -10.70 5.91 19.03
C GLU A 329 -11.25 4.67 19.75
N LYS A 330 -10.37 3.76 20.19
CA LYS A 330 -10.75 2.45 20.76
C LYS A 330 -10.67 2.39 22.28
N GLN A 331 -10.12 3.42 22.92
CA GLN A 331 -9.82 3.42 24.34
C GLN A 331 -10.30 4.73 24.97
N LYS A 332 -11.07 4.62 26.05
CA LYS A 332 -11.67 5.77 26.76
C LYS A 332 -11.08 5.99 28.16
N GLU A 333 -10.35 4.99 28.66
CA GLU A 333 -9.68 5.04 29.95
C GLU A 333 -8.47 4.10 29.97
N ILE A 334 -7.59 4.27 30.96
CA ILE A 334 -6.54 3.31 31.31
C ILE A 334 -6.87 2.75 32.68
N LYS A 335 -7.13 1.44 32.72
CA LYS A 335 -7.51 0.72 33.95
C LYS A 335 -6.55 -0.41 34.29
N PHE A 336 -5.99 -1.06 33.27
CA PHE A 336 -5.13 -2.23 33.41
C PHE A 336 -3.73 -1.98 32.86
N GLU A 337 -2.75 -2.80 33.27
CA GLU A 337 -1.39 -2.75 32.73
C GLU A 337 -1.37 -2.93 31.20
N SER A 338 -2.25 -3.76 30.64
CA SER A 338 -2.40 -3.94 29.19
C SER A 338 -2.73 -2.62 28.49
N ASP A 339 -3.58 -1.80 29.10
CA ASP A 339 -4.02 -0.51 28.56
C ASP A 339 -2.85 0.49 28.55
N THR A 340 -2.02 0.45 29.59
CA THR A 340 -0.78 1.25 29.65
C THR A 340 0.20 0.85 28.54
N ASN A 341 0.30 -0.45 28.25
CA ASN A 341 1.20 -0.95 27.22
C ASN A 341 0.72 -0.52 25.83
N THR A 342 -0.57 -0.66 25.53
CA THR A 342 -1.16 -0.20 24.27
C THR A 342 -0.91 1.30 24.07
N MET A 343 -1.17 2.12 25.08
CA MET A 343 -0.94 3.57 25.00
C MET A 343 0.55 3.90 24.84
N SER A 344 1.41 3.20 25.58
CA SER A 344 2.87 3.35 25.47
C SER A 344 3.36 3.04 24.06
N ILE A 345 2.84 1.99 23.41
CA ILE A 345 3.21 1.63 22.03
C ILE A 345 2.75 2.68 21.02
N LYS A 346 1.54 3.24 21.16
CA LYS A 346 1.06 4.32 20.29
C LYS A 346 1.98 5.54 20.31
N VAL A 347 2.42 5.96 21.51
CA VAL A 347 3.35 7.09 21.67
C VAL A 347 4.71 6.78 21.04
N GLN A 348 5.27 5.59 21.32
CA GLN A 348 6.55 5.17 20.76
C GLN A 348 6.51 5.07 19.24
N TYR A 349 5.43 4.55 18.68
CA TYR A 349 5.25 4.41 17.23
C TYR A 349 5.10 5.77 16.53
N LEU A 350 4.36 6.72 17.13
CA LEU A 350 4.32 8.10 16.61
C LEU A 350 5.71 8.75 16.61
N LEU A 351 6.49 8.58 17.68
CA LEU A 351 7.88 9.08 17.72
C LEU A 351 8.75 8.45 16.62
N ALA A 352 8.56 7.16 16.35
CA ALA A 352 9.26 6.47 15.28
C ALA A 352 8.86 7.00 13.88
N GLU A 353 7.58 7.27 13.64
CA GLU A 353 7.08 7.89 12.41
C GLU A 353 7.64 9.31 12.22
N ILE A 354 7.73 10.11 13.29
CA ILE A 354 8.36 11.44 13.24
C ILE A 354 9.83 11.31 12.84
N ASN A 355 10.55 10.36 13.45
CA ASN A 355 11.97 10.13 13.12
C ASN A 355 12.14 9.69 11.66
N PHE A 356 11.29 8.77 11.19
CA PHE A 356 11.26 8.30 9.80
C PHE A 356 11.00 9.43 8.81
N TYR A 357 10.02 10.30 9.09
CA TYR A 357 9.76 11.47 8.27
C TYR A 357 10.97 12.39 8.21
N CYS A 358 11.62 12.65 9.35
CA CYS A 358 12.80 13.51 9.41
C CYS A 358 13.96 12.90 8.60
N LYS A 359 14.18 11.59 8.71
CA LYS A 359 15.23 10.87 7.97
C LYS A 359 15.00 10.90 6.47
N THR A 360 13.81 10.52 6.02
CA THR A 360 13.46 10.42 4.59
C THR A 360 13.32 11.78 3.90
N ASN A 361 13.12 12.86 4.67
CA ASN A 361 13.15 14.24 4.17
C ASN A 361 14.52 14.93 4.37
N LYS A 362 15.56 14.18 4.78
CA LYS A 362 16.92 14.68 4.98
C LYS A 362 16.99 15.85 5.98
N LEU A 363 16.13 15.81 6.99
CA LEU A 363 16.04 16.81 8.06
C LEU A 363 16.89 16.44 9.28
N SER A 364 17.01 15.14 9.58
CA SER A 364 17.88 14.61 10.64
C SER A 364 18.30 13.18 10.34
N ASP A 365 19.51 12.81 10.76
CA ASP A 365 20.03 11.44 10.74
C ASP A 365 20.05 10.79 12.14
N ALA A 366 19.53 11.48 13.16
CA ALA A 366 19.59 11.04 14.55
C ALA A 366 18.60 9.91 14.86
N ASN A 367 18.90 9.13 15.89
CA ASN A 367 17.95 8.19 16.48
C ASN A 367 17.16 8.89 17.59
N PHE A 368 15.90 9.23 17.33
CA PHE A 368 15.08 9.95 18.32
C PHE A 368 14.84 9.11 19.58
N GLY A 369 14.84 7.78 19.47
CA GLY A 369 14.69 6.89 20.62
C GLY A 369 15.80 7.05 21.66
N GLU A 370 17.04 7.26 21.22
CA GLU A 370 18.18 7.52 22.13
C GLU A 370 18.02 8.82 22.92
N PHE A 371 17.37 9.82 22.35
CA PHE A 371 17.07 11.07 23.04
C PHE A 371 15.95 10.87 24.07
N PHE A 372 14.83 10.26 23.65
CA PHE A 372 13.67 10.07 24.53
C PHE A 372 13.88 9.02 25.63
N ASP A 373 14.86 8.12 25.51
CA ASP A 373 15.23 7.20 26.59
C ASP A 373 16.02 7.87 27.73
N LYS A 374 16.57 9.07 27.50
CA LYS A 374 17.34 9.80 28.51
C LYS A 374 16.40 10.58 29.43
N GLU A 375 16.80 10.69 30.70
CA GLU A 375 16.19 11.66 31.62
C GLU A 375 16.74 13.07 31.33
N PRO A 376 15.91 14.13 31.49
CA PRO A 376 14.53 14.12 31.98
C PRO A 376 13.47 13.80 30.92
N HIS A 377 13.86 13.62 29.65
CA HIS A 377 12.93 13.53 28.52
C HIS A 377 11.92 12.39 28.63
N ALA A 378 12.39 11.20 29.04
CA ALA A 378 11.54 10.02 29.22
C ALA A 378 10.37 10.28 30.19
N THR A 379 10.66 10.87 31.34
CA THR A 379 9.66 11.18 32.37
C THR A 379 8.76 12.33 31.95
N GLU A 380 9.35 13.40 31.40
CA GLU A 380 8.62 14.62 31.05
C GLU A 380 7.60 14.37 29.94
N ILE A 381 7.96 13.62 28.88
CA ILE A 381 7.01 13.32 27.81
C ILE A 381 5.87 12.42 28.31
N ALA A 382 6.17 11.45 29.18
CA ALA A 382 5.16 10.56 29.76
C ALA A 382 4.14 11.33 30.61
N LYS A 383 4.60 12.30 31.41
CA LYS A 383 3.73 13.19 32.19
C LYS A 383 2.83 14.05 31.30
N ARG A 384 3.40 14.69 30.27
CA ARG A 384 2.62 15.51 29.35
C ARG A 384 1.57 14.72 28.58
N VAL A 385 1.89 13.48 28.18
CA VAL A 385 0.91 12.57 27.56
C VAL A 385 -0.21 12.24 28.54
N LYS A 386 0.12 11.88 29.80
CA LYS A 386 -0.88 11.62 30.83
C LYS A 386 -1.81 12.82 31.06
N GLU A 387 -1.23 14.01 31.22
CA GLU A 387 -1.97 15.26 31.39
C GLU A 387 -2.87 15.54 30.18
N GLY A 388 -2.35 15.35 28.97
CA GLY A 388 -3.10 15.49 27.72
C GLY A 388 -4.31 14.55 27.66
N LEU A 389 -4.12 13.28 27.99
CA LEU A 389 -5.20 12.28 28.03
C LEU A 389 -6.27 12.66 29.07
N VAL A 390 -5.86 13.04 30.28
CA VAL A 390 -6.77 13.50 31.35
C VAL A 390 -7.51 14.77 30.95
N GLN A 391 -6.90 15.66 30.19
CA GLN A 391 -7.54 16.90 29.72
C GLN A 391 -8.36 16.71 28.44
N GLY A 392 -8.21 15.56 27.75
CA GLY A 392 -8.80 15.33 26.43
C GLY A 392 -8.15 16.14 25.30
N ALA A 393 -6.91 16.61 25.49
CA ALA A 393 -6.15 17.35 24.49
C ALA A 393 -5.62 16.44 23.37
N GLU A 394 -5.35 16.96 22.17
CA GLU A 394 -4.68 16.16 21.15
C GLU A 394 -3.27 15.76 21.61
N ILE A 395 -2.90 14.49 21.43
CA ILE A 395 -1.63 13.96 21.93
C ILE A 395 -0.49 14.23 20.94
N GLU A 396 -0.78 14.21 19.65
CA GLU A 396 0.18 14.45 18.58
C GLU A 396 0.85 15.83 18.72
N PRO A 397 0.10 16.95 18.89
CA PRO A 397 0.69 18.26 19.13
C PRO A 397 1.52 18.36 20.40
N ILE A 398 1.19 17.62 21.46
CA ILE A 398 2.01 17.58 22.69
C ILE A 398 3.41 17.05 22.37
N ILE A 399 3.48 15.98 21.57
CA ILE A 399 4.73 15.36 21.15
C ILE A 399 5.49 16.26 20.17
N TYR A 400 4.81 16.83 19.17
CA TYR A 400 5.43 17.77 18.22
C TYR A 400 6.00 19.00 18.92
N ASN A 401 5.28 19.57 19.89
CA ASN A 401 5.76 20.71 20.65
C ASN A 401 6.98 20.36 21.50
N TYR A 402 7.04 19.15 22.07
CA TYR A 402 8.24 18.70 22.78
C TYR A 402 9.45 18.61 21.85
N ILE A 403 9.28 17.98 20.67
CA ILE A 403 10.31 17.89 19.64
C ILE A 403 10.77 19.27 19.18
N ASN A 404 9.84 20.18 18.92
CA ASN A 404 10.13 21.54 18.47
C ASN A 404 10.87 22.37 19.52
N ASN A 405 10.69 22.10 20.81
CA ASN A 405 11.45 22.75 21.88
C ASN A 405 12.89 22.20 22.00
N HIS A 406 13.14 20.99 21.49
CA HIS A 406 14.43 20.29 21.54
C HIS A 406 15.02 19.98 20.15
N TYR A 407 14.57 20.69 19.10
CA TYR A 407 14.82 20.31 17.71
C TYR A 407 16.32 20.22 17.37
N THR A 408 17.13 21.12 17.93
CA THR A 408 18.59 21.12 17.72
C THR A 408 19.28 19.88 18.30
N GLU A 409 18.83 19.39 19.46
CA GLU A 409 19.35 18.18 20.10
C GLU A 409 18.98 16.91 19.31
N LEU A 410 17.86 16.98 18.59
CA LEU A 410 17.38 15.94 17.68
C LEU A 410 18.02 16.05 16.27
N GLY A 411 19.01 16.93 16.08
CA GLY A 411 19.72 17.09 14.82
C GLY A 411 18.94 17.84 13.73
N LEU A 412 17.82 18.46 14.08
CA LEU A 412 17.04 19.29 13.15
C LEU A 412 17.63 20.71 13.08
N THR A 413 17.57 21.31 11.89
CA THR A 413 18.01 22.71 11.67
C THR A 413 16.91 23.73 11.95
N SER A 414 15.65 23.30 11.94
CA SER A 414 14.48 24.11 12.29
C SER A 414 13.39 23.24 12.94
N PRO A 415 12.47 23.83 13.72
CA PRO A 415 11.27 23.14 14.18
C PRO A 415 10.44 22.59 13.00
N LEU A 416 9.67 21.53 13.26
CA LEU A 416 8.70 20.99 12.32
C LEU A 416 7.53 21.96 12.15
N THR A 417 7.24 22.31 10.91
CA THR A 417 6.11 23.18 10.54
C THR A 417 4.77 22.46 10.71
N SER A 418 3.67 23.21 10.80
CA SER A 418 2.31 22.63 10.92
C SER A 418 1.98 21.67 9.78
N LYS A 419 2.40 21.99 8.54
CA LYS A 419 2.20 21.12 7.38
C LYS A 419 2.95 19.79 7.53
N GLN A 420 4.18 19.82 8.02
CA GLN A 420 4.96 18.59 8.26
C GLN A 420 4.33 17.75 9.37
N GLN A 421 3.83 18.39 10.43
CA GLN A 421 3.14 17.71 11.52
C GLN A 421 1.85 17.02 11.03
N GLU A 422 1.09 17.67 10.15
CA GLU A 422 -0.09 17.10 9.49
C GLU A 422 0.29 15.89 8.65
N GLU A 423 1.26 16.00 7.73
CA GLU A 423 1.74 14.89 6.89
C GLU A 423 2.19 13.68 7.73
N ILE A 424 2.89 13.92 8.85
CA ILE A 424 3.31 12.86 9.78
C ILE A 424 2.09 12.23 10.45
N THR A 425 1.16 13.04 10.95
CA THR A 425 -0.06 12.54 11.63
C THR A 425 -0.85 11.65 10.69
N GLU A 426 -1.01 12.05 9.43
CA GLU A 426 -1.72 11.25 8.43
C GLU A 426 -1.05 9.90 8.17
N LYS A 427 0.27 9.88 8.01
CA LYS A 427 1.03 8.63 7.82
C LYS A 427 1.02 7.75 9.05
N PHE A 428 1.13 8.33 10.25
CA PHE A 428 1.00 7.61 11.51
C PHE A 428 -0.38 6.95 11.62
N THR A 429 -1.47 7.69 11.37
CA THR A 429 -2.84 7.15 11.42
C THR A 429 -3.00 6.01 10.42
N GLN A 430 -2.62 6.23 9.16
CA GLN A 430 -2.75 5.22 8.10
C GLN A 430 -1.98 3.93 8.43
N ARG A 431 -0.71 4.05 8.83
CA ARG A 431 0.15 2.89 9.09
C ARG A 431 -0.21 2.17 10.38
N TYR A 432 -0.57 2.91 11.43
CA TYR A 432 -0.96 2.29 12.70
C TYR A 432 -2.23 1.44 12.53
N HIS A 433 -3.23 1.91 11.77
CA HIS A 433 -4.43 1.10 11.46
C HIS A 433 -4.11 -0.21 10.71
N ILE A 434 -3.02 -0.25 9.95
CA ILE A 434 -2.60 -1.49 9.26
C ILE A 434 -2.04 -2.50 10.26
N ILE A 435 -1.36 -2.05 11.31
CA ILE A 435 -0.64 -2.91 12.27
C ILE A 435 -1.30 -3.04 13.64
N GLU A 436 -2.44 -2.40 13.88
CA GLU A 436 -3.04 -2.31 15.22
C GLU A 436 -3.45 -3.68 15.80
N ASP A 437 -3.68 -4.67 14.94
CA ASP A 437 -3.99 -6.05 15.30
C ASP A 437 -2.76 -6.98 15.20
N SER A 438 -1.55 -6.42 15.03
CA SER A 438 -0.32 -7.20 14.96
C SER A 438 -0.08 -7.98 16.26
N PRO A 439 0.33 -9.26 16.20
CA PRO A 439 0.60 -10.06 17.39
C PRO A 439 1.80 -9.53 18.20
N HIS A 440 2.73 -8.84 17.55
CA HIS A 440 3.97 -8.34 18.13
C HIS A 440 4.22 -6.90 17.69
N PHE A 441 4.58 -6.02 18.64
CA PHE A 441 4.91 -4.61 18.38
C PHE A 441 6.40 -4.32 18.64
N ASP A 442 7.23 -5.35 18.55
CA ASP A 442 8.67 -5.26 18.84
C ASP A 442 9.44 -4.50 17.77
N GLU A 443 9.09 -4.72 16.51
CA GLU A 443 9.72 -4.06 15.37
C GLU A 443 8.76 -3.97 14.18
N PHE A 444 8.97 -2.96 13.34
CA PHE A 444 8.28 -2.78 12.05
C PHE A 444 9.28 -2.28 11.02
N PHE A 445 9.18 -2.78 9.79
CA PHE A 445 9.91 -2.22 8.66
C PHE A 445 8.97 -1.28 7.89
N VAL A 446 9.41 -0.06 7.64
CA VAL A 446 8.58 0.98 6.99
C VAL A 446 9.32 1.52 5.78
N ALA A 447 8.61 1.64 4.66
CA ALA A 447 9.11 2.17 3.40
C ALA A 447 8.25 3.33 2.88
N ASP A 448 8.91 4.27 2.21
CA ASP A 448 8.29 5.33 1.43
C ASP A 448 8.61 5.08 -0.06
N PRO A 449 7.72 4.40 -0.80
CA PRO A 449 7.94 4.10 -2.20
C PRO A 449 7.71 5.32 -3.13
N ASP A 450 7.27 6.44 -2.58
CA ASP A 450 7.14 7.71 -3.31
C ASP A 450 8.44 8.54 -3.24
N LYS A 451 9.42 8.08 -2.47
CA LYS A 451 10.80 8.59 -2.44
C LYS A 451 11.77 7.65 -3.15
N LYS A 452 12.83 8.24 -3.71
CA LYS A 452 13.93 7.49 -4.33
C LYS A 452 14.70 6.68 -3.28
N GLY A 453 15.11 5.48 -3.66
CA GLY A 453 15.90 4.57 -2.84
C GLY A 453 15.97 3.17 -3.44
N ASN A 454 16.55 2.23 -2.70
CA ASN A 454 16.76 0.85 -3.16
C ASN A 454 15.63 -0.12 -2.76
N ILE A 455 14.61 0.36 -2.03
CA ILE A 455 13.42 -0.42 -1.66
C ILE A 455 12.21 0.03 -2.47
N PHE A 456 11.43 -0.95 -2.92
CA PHE A 456 10.28 -0.82 -3.80
C PHE A 456 9.05 -1.45 -3.17
N SER A 457 7.87 -0.92 -3.49
CA SER A 457 6.60 -1.64 -3.27
C SER A 457 6.15 -2.29 -4.57
N HIS A 458 5.92 -3.60 -4.55
CA HIS A 458 5.43 -4.34 -5.71
C HIS A 458 4.59 -5.55 -5.26
N GLN A 459 3.36 -5.66 -5.79
CA GLN A 459 2.45 -6.79 -5.49
C GLN A 459 2.21 -7.03 -3.99
N GLY A 460 2.07 -5.94 -3.21
CA GLY A 460 1.85 -6.01 -1.76
C GLY A 460 3.06 -6.51 -0.98
N ARG A 461 4.27 -6.29 -1.50
CA ARG A 461 5.53 -6.66 -0.85
C ARG A 461 6.51 -5.50 -0.91
N MET A 462 7.20 -5.25 0.20
CA MET A 462 8.37 -4.39 0.22
C MET A 462 9.59 -5.20 -0.21
N SER A 463 10.20 -4.78 -1.31
CA SER A 463 11.16 -5.58 -2.06
C SER A 463 12.41 -4.78 -2.39
N CYS A 464 13.51 -5.47 -2.64
CA CYS A 464 14.69 -4.90 -3.27
C CYS A 464 14.89 -5.48 -4.68
N HIS A 465 15.73 -4.84 -5.49
CA HIS A 465 16.05 -5.39 -6.80
C HIS A 465 16.91 -6.66 -6.62
N PHE A 466 16.53 -7.79 -7.23
CA PHE A 466 17.25 -9.07 -7.09
C PHE A 466 18.73 -8.94 -7.48
N LEU A 467 19.03 -8.19 -8.54
CA LEU A 467 20.42 -7.91 -8.95
C LEU A 467 21.26 -7.15 -7.89
N ASP A 468 20.66 -6.26 -7.09
CA ASP A 468 21.38 -5.58 -5.98
C ASP A 468 21.78 -6.64 -4.93
N PHE A 469 20.82 -7.48 -4.55
CA PHE A 469 21.07 -8.59 -3.64
C PHE A 469 22.10 -9.58 -4.20
N PHE A 470 21.97 -9.97 -5.46
CA PHE A 470 22.89 -10.90 -6.11
C PHE A 470 24.31 -10.32 -6.16
N ALA A 471 24.48 -9.05 -6.52
CA ALA A 471 25.78 -8.40 -6.58
C ALA A 471 26.46 -8.37 -5.20
N ARG A 472 25.71 -8.07 -4.13
CA ARG A 472 26.23 -8.05 -2.75
C ARG A 472 26.54 -9.45 -2.23
N GLN A 473 25.62 -10.39 -2.38
CA GLN A 473 25.78 -11.76 -1.90
C GLN A 473 26.94 -12.48 -2.60
N THR A 474 27.12 -12.25 -3.90
CA THR A 474 28.25 -12.80 -4.67
C THR A 474 29.54 -11.98 -4.54
N LYS A 475 29.48 -10.81 -3.88
CA LYS A 475 30.59 -9.84 -3.76
C LYS A 475 31.16 -9.44 -5.12
N GLY A 476 30.29 -9.27 -6.11
CA GLY A 476 30.64 -8.92 -7.49
C GLY A 476 31.43 -9.99 -8.26
N LYS A 477 31.55 -11.22 -7.74
CA LYS A 477 32.36 -12.29 -8.36
C LYS A 477 31.73 -12.88 -9.62
N HIS A 478 30.42 -12.73 -9.80
CA HIS A 478 29.71 -13.22 -10.98
C HIS A 478 29.21 -12.05 -11.83
N PRO A 479 29.61 -11.93 -13.10
CA PRO A 479 29.14 -10.86 -13.97
C PRO A 479 27.65 -11.00 -14.28
N LEU A 480 26.96 -9.87 -14.44
CA LEU A 480 25.53 -9.82 -14.79
C LEU A 480 25.27 -9.95 -16.30
N GLY A 481 26.31 -9.84 -17.13
CA GLY A 481 26.18 -9.84 -18.59
C GLY A 481 25.27 -8.71 -19.06
N ASP A 482 24.31 -9.03 -19.92
CA ASP A 482 23.36 -8.05 -20.47
C ASP A 482 22.40 -7.46 -19.41
N LEU A 483 22.35 -8.04 -18.21
CA LEU A 483 21.54 -7.51 -17.10
C LEU A 483 22.23 -6.37 -16.32
N ALA A 484 23.48 -6.03 -16.63
CA ALA A 484 24.30 -5.11 -15.84
C ALA A 484 23.79 -3.66 -15.74
N GLY A 485 22.80 -3.25 -16.55
CA GLY A 485 22.17 -1.93 -16.49
C GLY A 485 20.70 -1.94 -16.06
N HIS A 486 20.19 -3.07 -15.55
CA HIS A 486 18.78 -3.19 -15.17
C HIS A 486 18.47 -2.54 -13.83
N GLN A 487 19.40 -2.60 -12.87
CA GLN A 487 19.20 -1.97 -11.57
C GLN A 487 19.10 -0.45 -11.72
N GLU A 488 20.01 0.16 -12.49
CA GLU A 488 20.01 1.59 -12.80
C GLU A 488 18.76 1.99 -13.58
N ALA A 489 18.35 1.17 -14.56
CA ALA A 489 17.13 1.44 -15.32
C ALA A 489 15.87 1.49 -14.45
N LEU A 490 15.76 0.64 -13.43
CA LEU A 490 14.64 0.71 -12.50
C LEU A 490 14.68 1.96 -11.63
N GLN A 491 15.88 2.45 -11.28
CA GLN A 491 16.06 3.71 -10.53
C GLN A 491 15.73 4.96 -11.36
N GLU A 492 15.70 4.85 -12.68
CA GLU A 492 15.27 5.91 -13.60
C GLU A 492 13.74 6.00 -13.73
N GLU A 493 12.99 5.02 -13.23
CA GLU A 493 11.54 5.11 -13.18
C GLU A 493 11.06 6.24 -12.24
N THR A 494 9.82 6.69 -12.47
CA THR A 494 9.27 7.86 -11.78
C THR A 494 8.92 7.62 -10.32
N SER A 495 8.75 6.36 -9.91
CA SER A 495 8.33 5.97 -8.57
C SER A 495 8.87 4.59 -8.21
N ASN A 496 9.16 4.37 -6.92
CA ASN A 496 9.49 3.05 -6.38
C ASN A 496 8.24 2.22 -6.05
N ARG A 497 7.03 2.78 -6.25
CA ARG A 497 5.75 2.08 -6.19
C ARG A 497 5.43 1.48 -7.55
N LEU A 498 5.87 0.24 -7.74
CA LEU A 498 5.74 -0.45 -9.01
C LEU A 498 4.32 -0.97 -9.20
N HIS A 499 3.80 -0.83 -10.42
CA HIS A 499 2.48 -1.34 -10.75
C HIS A 499 2.46 -2.87 -10.64
N HIS A 500 1.38 -3.43 -10.07
CA HIS A 500 1.23 -4.86 -9.83
C HIS A 500 1.08 -5.72 -11.10
N LYS A 501 0.88 -5.09 -12.27
CA LYS A 501 0.76 -5.71 -13.60
C LYS A 501 1.75 -5.07 -14.58
N ASN A 502 2.09 -5.81 -15.63
CA ASN A 502 3.00 -5.38 -16.67
C ASN A 502 2.24 -4.80 -17.87
N GLU A 503 2.03 -3.48 -17.86
CA GLU A 503 1.29 -2.77 -18.91
C GLU A 503 1.89 -2.97 -20.31
N VAL A 504 3.22 -3.09 -20.44
CA VAL A 504 3.87 -3.37 -21.74
C VAL A 504 3.43 -4.70 -22.36
N VAL A 505 3.14 -5.72 -21.53
CA VAL A 505 2.61 -7.01 -22.00
C VAL A 505 1.16 -6.85 -22.43
N ALA A 506 0.34 -6.17 -21.61
CA ALA A 506 -1.07 -5.92 -21.91
C ALA A 506 -1.25 -5.10 -23.21
N GLN A 507 -0.44 -4.06 -23.39
CA GLN A 507 -0.43 -3.21 -24.58
C GLN A 507 -0.10 -3.99 -25.85
N GLY A 508 0.74 -5.03 -25.76
CA GLY A 508 1.00 -5.93 -26.89
C GLY A 508 -0.27 -6.57 -27.44
N TYR A 509 -1.21 -6.95 -26.56
CA TYR A 509 -2.50 -7.53 -26.94
C TYR A 509 -3.55 -6.47 -27.29
N GLU A 510 -3.60 -5.36 -26.54
CA GLU A 510 -4.54 -4.27 -26.81
C GLU A 510 -4.32 -3.66 -28.20
N LYS A 511 -3.06 -3.55 -28.66
CA LYS A 511 -2.73 -3.14 -30.04
C LYS A 511 -3.41 -4.00 -31.10
N LEU A 512 -3.54 -5.32 -30.88
CA LEU A 512 -4.23 -6.23 -31.80
C LEU A 512 -5.74 -5.99 -31.83
N ASP A 513 -6.34 -5.68 -30.67
CA ASP A 513 -7.77 -5.35 -30.60
C ASP A 513 -8.06 -3.98 -31.20
N GLN A 514 -7.20 -2.98 -30.97
CA GLN A 514 -7.28 -1.66 -31.60
C GLN A 514 -7.14 -1.74 -33.13
N PHE A 515 -6.19 -2.55 -33.62
CA PHE A 515 -6.07 -2.85 -35.04
C PHE A 515 -7.39 -3.39 -35.62
N LYS A 516 -7.98 -4.40 -34.98
CA LYS A 516 -9.28 -4.94 -35.42
C LYS A 516 -10.38 -3.88 -35.42
N LYS A 517 -10.49 -3.05 -34.37
CA LYS A 517 -11.50 -1.98 -34.27
C LYS A 517 -11.38 -0.99 -35.43
N GLU A 518 -10.17 -0.57 -35.78
CA GLU A 518 -9.95 0.36 -36.87
C GLU A 518 -10.27 -0.27 -38.24
N ILE A 519 -9.90 -1.54 -38.46
CA ILE A 519 -10.29 -2.28 -39.68
C ILE A 519 -11.83 -2.31 -39.82
N VAL A 520 -12.54 -2.68 -38.75
CA VAL A 520 -14.01 -2.76 -38.75
C VAL A 520 -14.63 -1.39 -39.04
N LYS A 521 -14.12 -0.33 -38.42
CA LYS A 521 -14.57 1.05 -38.62
C LYS A 521 -14.36 1.51 -40.07
N LEU A 522 -13.15 1.38 -40.62
CA LEU A 522 -12.84 1.82 -41.99
C LEU A 522 -13.62 1.02 -43.05
N LEU A 523 -13.89 -0.26 -42.80
CA LEU A 523 -14.77 -1.08 -43.64
C LEU A 523 -16.23 -0.61 -43.56
N ALA A 524 -16.74 -0.28 -42.37
CA ALA A 524 -18.11 0.19 -42.18
C ALA A 524 -18.36 1.57 -42.80
N GLU A 525 -17.37 2.46 -42.72
CA GLU A 525 -17.39 3.80 -43.33
C GLU A 525 -17.15 3.77 -44.86
N ASN A 526 -16.88 2.60 -45.44
CA ASN A 526 -16.57 2.38 -46.87
C ASN A 526 -15.39 3.21 -47.40
N LYS A 527 -14.26 3.19 -46.69
CA LYS A 527 -13.06 3.95 -47.04
C LYS A 527 -11.90 3.04 -47.47
N PRO A 528 -11.92 2.51 -48.71
CA PRO A 528 -10.96 1.51 -49.17
C PRO A 528 -9.51 2.04 -49.25
N LYS A 529 -9.32 3.31 -49.62
CA LYS A 529 -8.00 3.94 -49.67
C LYS A 529 -7.41 4.13 -48.28
N GLU A 530 -8.17 4.69 -47.35
CA GLU A 530 -7.73 4.91 -45.97
C GLU A 530 -7.43 3.59 -45.26
N LEU A 531 -8.19 2.53 -45.55
CA LEU A 531 -7.90 1.17 -45.08
C LEU A 531 -6.57 0.64 -45.62
N LEU A 532 -6.30 0.84 -46.91
CA LEU A 532 -5.03 0.42 -47.51
C LEU A 532 -3.85 1.21 -46.91
N ASP A 533 -3.99 2.53 -46.79
CA ASP A 533 -3.01 3.42 -46.14
C ASP A 533 -2.77 2.98 -44.69
N TYR A 534 -3.82 2.62 -43.95
CA TYR A 534 -3.72 2.10 -42.58
C TYR A 534 -2.99 0.76 -42.51
N LEU A 535 -3.24 -0.18 -43.43
CA LEU A 535 -2.59 -1.49 -43.45
C LEU A 535 -1.08 -1.41 -43.71
N VAL A 536 -0.63 -0.46 -44.54
CA VAL A 536 0.80 -0.28 -44.87
C VAL A 536 1.52 0.73 -43.99
N ALA A 537 0.79 1.54 -43.21
CA ALA A 537 1.38 2.40 -42.19
C ALA A 537 2.23 1.57 -41.22
N THR A 538 3.36 2.13 -40.81
CA THR A 538 4.36 1.41 -40.00
C THR A 538 4.37 1.86 -38.56
N SER A 539 4.62 0.93 -37.65
CA SER A 539 4.96 1.21 -36.25
C SER A 539 6.33 1.93 -36.15
N PRO A 540 6.73 2.43 -34.96
CA PRO A 540 8.04 3.07 -34.76
C PRO A 540 9.24 2.19 -35.11
N THR A 541 9.08 0.87 -35.16
CA THR A 541 10.12 -0.10 -35.56
C THR A 541 10.15 -0.36 -37.07
N GLY A 542 9.27 0.28 -37.85
CA GLY A 542 9.15 0.10 -39.29
C GLY A 542 8.31 -1.11 -39.71
N VAL A 543 7.61 -1.77 -38.78
CA VAL A 543 6.75 -2.93 -39.10
C VAL A 543 5.39 -2.44 -39.61
N PRO A 544 4.89 -2.93 -40.77
CA PRO A 544 3.60 -2.49 -41.30
C PRO A 544 2.43 -3.08 -40.52
N ASN A 545 1.36 -2.31 -40.31
CA ASN A 545 0.21 -2.70 -39.49
C ASN A 545 -0.47 -4.01 -39.93
N TYR A 546 -0.41 -4.38 -41.21
CA TYR A 546 -0.93 -5.66 -41.69
C TYR A 546 -0.22 -6.88 -41.07
N SER A 547 0.91 -6.69 -40.37
CA SER A 547 1.51 -7.70 -39.49
C SER A 547 0.54 -8.22 -38.43
N MET A 548 -0.47 -7.44 -38.05
CA MET A 548 -1.46 -7.77 -37.02
C MET A 548 -2.71 -8.47 -37.59
N LEU A 549 -2.73 -8.81 -38.88
CA LEU A 549 -3.80 -9.61 -39.46
C LEU A 549 -3.91 -10.97 -38.76
N SER A 550 -5.15 -11.38 -38.51
CA SER A 550 -5.52 -12.71 -38.04
C SER A 550 -6.68 -13.22 -38.88
N LYS A 551 -7.12 -14.46 -38.66
CA LYS A 551 -8.27 -15.04 -39.37
C LYS A 551 -9.49 -14.12 -39.39
N GLU A 552 -9.77 -13.47 -38.26
CA GLU A 552 -10.94 -12.61 -38.12
C GLU A 552 -10.84 -11.37 -39.02
N THR A 553 -9.76 -10.59 -38.90
CA THR A 553 -9.56 -9.36 -39.68
C THR A 553 -9.28 -9.64 -41.15
N GLN A 554 -8.58 -10.72 -41.47
CA GLN A 554 -8.40 -11.22 -42.84
C GLN A 554 -9.76 -11.48 -43.49
N ASN A 555 -10.64 -12.21 -42.80
CA ASN A 555 -11.98 -12.49 -43.31
C ASN A 555 -12.85 -11.24 -43.42
N TYR A 556 -12.78 -10.31 -42.45
CA TYR A 556 -13.51 -9.05 -42.51
C TYR A 556 -13.20 -8.25 -43.77
N ILE A 557 -11.95 -8.26 -44.22
CA ILE A 557 -11.51 -7.54 -45.42
C ILE A 557 -11.83 -8.35 -46.69
N ALA A 558 -11.39 -9.62 -46.75
CA ALA A 558 -11.47 -10.46 -47.95
C ALA A 558 -12.91 -10.77 -48.39
N TYR A 559 -13.86 -10.83 -47.45
CA TYR A 559 -15.28 -11.06 -47.71
C TYR A 559 -16.13 -9.78 -47.66
N ASN A 560 -15.50 -8.61 -47.53
CA ASN A 560 -16.23 -7.36 -47.53
C ASN A 560 -16.75 -7.01 -48.92
N ARG A 561 -17.92 -6.35 -48.98
CA ARG A 561 -18.44 -5.75 -50.23
C ARG A 561 -17.48 -4.76 -50.87
N ASN A 562 -16.60 -4.13 -50.08
CA ASN A 562 -15.64 -3.14 -50.55
C ASN A 562 -14.33 -3.75 -51.08
N TRP A 563 -14.14 -5.08 -50.98
CA TRP A 563 -12.93 -5.76 -51.44
C TRP A 563 -12.50 -5.39 -52.88
N PRO A 564 -13.40 -5.38 -53.90
CA PRO A 564 -13.00 -5.02 -55.26
C PRO A 564 -12.42 -3.59 -55.38
N ALA A 565 -12.90 -2.65 -54.55
CA ALA A 565 -12.35 -1.30 -54.50
C ALA A 565 -10.98 -1.28 -53.83
N ILE A 566 -10.80 -2.02 -52.72
CA ILE A 566 -9.52 -2.16 -52.02
C ILE A 566 -8.46 -2.77 -52.95
N GLN A 567 -8.81 -3.83 -53.68
CA GLN A 567 -7.94 -4.48 -54.65
C GLN A 567 -7.50 -3.51 -55.76
N LYS A 568 -8.43 -2.71 -56.30
CA LYS A 568 -8.11 -1.72 -57.33
C LYS A 568 -7.19 -0.61 -56.81
N GLU A 569 -7.36 -0.17 -55.56
CA GLU A 569 -6.43 0.78 -54.93
C GLU A 569 -5.04 0.15 -54.72
N LEU A 570 -4.97 -1.13 -54.32
CA LEU A 570 -3.71 -1.86 -54.15
C LEU A 570 -2.92 -1.97 -55.47
N GLU A 571 -3.60 -2.28 -56.58
CA GLU A 571 -3.01 -2.38 -57.91
C GLU A 571 -2.46 -1.03 -58.40
N LYS A 572 -3.20 0.06 -58.14
CA LYS A 572 -2.83 1.42 -58.58
C LYS A 572 -1.78 2.10 -57.71
N ALA A 573 -1.66 1.73 -56.45
CA ALA A 573 -0.78 2.41 -55.51
C ALA A 573 0.69 2.33 -55.95
N THR A 574 1.36 3.46 -56.15
CA THR A 574 2.80 3.49 -56.51
C THR A 574 3.72 3.64 -55.31
N SER A 575 3.18 4.07 -54.16
CA SER A 575 3.92 4.29 -52.91
C SER A 575 4.15 3.02 -52.10
N ILE A 576 3.45 1.92 -52.40
CA ILE A 576 3.54 0.66 -51.66
C ILE A 576 4.60 -0.23 -52.32
N PRO A 577 5.60 -0.73 -51.57
CA PRO A 577 6.60 -1.66 -52.09
C PRO A 577 5.97 -2.92 -52.69
N GLU A 578 6.54 -3.42 -53.79
CA GLU A 578 5.99 -4.58 -54.50
C GLU A 578 5.89 -5.84 -53.63
N SER A 579 6.84 -6.04 -52.71
CA SER A 579 6.79 -7.13 -51.74
C SER A 579 5.56 -7.07 -50.83
N GLN A 580 5.21 -5.87 -50.36
CA GLN A 580 4.02 -5.67 -49.52
C GLN A 580 2.72 -5.83 -50.32
N LYS A 581 2.71 -5.41 -51.60
CA LYS A 581 1.57 -5.65 -52.48
C LYS A 581 1.31 -7.13 -52.69
N GLN A 582 2.37 -7.91 -52.92
CA GLN A 582 2.28 -9.36 -53.08
C GLN A 582 1.79 -10.02 -51.80
N ASP A 583 2.30 -9.60 -50.64
CA ASP A 583 1.83 -10.08 -49.34
C ASP A 583 0.34 -9.78 -49.11
N LEU A 584 -0.10 -8.54 -49.30
CA LEU A 584 -1.50 -8.14 -49.13
C LEU A 584 -2.42 -8.84 -50.12
N SER A 585 -2.00 -8.99 -51.38
CA SER A 585 -2.75 -9.75 -52.38
C SER A 585 -2.87 -11.22 -51.98
N ARG A 586 -1.79 -11.85 -51.51
CA ARG A 586 -1.81 -13.24 -51.01
C ARG A 586 -2.77 -13.39 -49.83
N LEU A 587 -2.73 -12.47 -48.88
CA LEU A 587 -3.51 -12.56 -47.65
C LEU A 587 -5.00 -12.22 -47.86
N LEU A 588 -5.31 -11.27 -48.74
CA LEU A 588 -6.65 -10.69 -48.80
C LEU A 588 -7.43 -11.07 -50.07
N SER A 589 -6.74 -11.45 -51.16
CA SER A 589 -7.39 -11.91 -52.38
C SER A 589 -7.63 -13.41 -52.36
N ARG A 590 -8.91 -13.80 -52.35
CA ARG A 590 -9.33 -15.22 -52.40
C ARG A 590 -8.98 -15.90 -53.73
N ASP A 591 -8.78 -15.11 -54.78
CA ASP A 591 -8.44 -15.59 -56.12
C ASP A 591 -6.92 -15.76 -56.31
N ASN A 592 -6.11 -15.37 -55.32
CA ASN A 592 -4.67 -15.54 -55.37
C ASN A 592 -4.31 -17.03 -55.20
N LEU A 593 -3.49 -17.57 -56.11
CA LEU A 593 -3.07 -18.98 -56.10
C LEU A 593 -2.30 -19.39 -54.84
N GLN A 594 -1.69 -18.43 -54.14
CA GLN A 594 -0.95 -18.65 -52.89
C GLN A 594 -1.76 -18.25 -51.65
N HIS A 595 -3.06 -17.98 -51.79
CA HIS A 595 -3.90 -17.59 -50.67
C HIS A 595 -3.93 -18.69 -49.59
N ASP A 596 -3.67 -18.30 -48.35
CA ASP A 596 -3.75 -19.17 -47.19
C ASP A 596 -4.35 -18.41 -46.01
N ASN A 597 -5.00 -19.13 -45.10
CA ASN A 597 -5.72 -18.56 -43.97
C ASN A 597 -4.83 -18.45 -42.76
N LEU A 598 -4.74 -17.25 -42.20
CA LEU A 598 -4.16 -17.05 -40.88
C LEU A 598 -5.02 -17.74 -39.82
N SER A 599 -4.39 -18.11 -38.70
CA SER A 599 -5.09 -18.63 -37.52
C SER A 599 -5.84 -17.50 -36.81
N ALA A 600 -6.93 -17.85 -36.11
CA ALA A 600 -7.57 -16.90 -35.21
C ALA A 600 -6.68 -16.68 -33.97
N ILE A 601 -6.82 -15.55 -33.30
CA ILE A 601 -6.04 -15.22 -32.09
C ILE A 601 -6.94 -14.96 -30.90
N THR A 602 -6.46 -15.29 -29.71
CA THR A 602 -7.11 -14.95 -28.43
C THR A 602 -6.08 -14.93 -27.30
N TRP A 603 -6.39 -14.24 -26.21
CA TRP A 603 -5.59 -14.15 -24.99
C TRP A 603 -6.52 -14.04 -23.78
N SER A 604 -5.98 -14.28 -22.58
CA SER A 604 -6.76 -14.21 -21.35
C SER A 604 -6.90 -12.75 -20.88
N LYS A 605 -8.14 -12.25 -20.84
CA LYS A 605 -8.49 -10.97 -20.20
C LYS A 605 -8.35 -10.98 -18.67
N TYR A 606 -8.10 -12.16 -18.09
CA TYR A 606 -7.95 -12.37 -16.66
C TYR A 606 -6.51 -12.67 -16.25
N SER A 607 -5.56 -12.64 -17.20
CA SER A 607 -4.13 -12.87 -16.92
C SER A 607 -3.51 -11.80 -16.03
N SER A 608 -4.23 -10.71 -15.81
CA SER A 608 -3.88 -9.62 -14.93
C SER A 608 -4.50 -9.71 -13.53
N LYS A 609 -5.19 -10.81 -13.23
CA LYS A 609 -5.61 -11.11 -11.86
C LYS A 609 -4.58 -12.05 -11.24
N PRO A 610 -4.34 -11.95 -9.92
CA PRO A 610 -3.64 -13.00 -9.20
C PRO A 610 -4.29 -14.35 -9.50
N LEU A 611 -3.46 -15.38 -9.69
CA LEU A 611 -3.96 -16.73 -9.96
C LEU A 611 -4.74 -17.22 -8.73
N LEU A 612 -5.93 -17.78 -8.96
CA LEU A 612 -6.83 -18.19 -7.88
C LEU A 612 -6.19 -19.23 -6.97
N ASP A 613 -5.44 -20.18 -7.55
CA ASP A 613 -4.67 -21.17 -6.81
C ASP A 613 -3.57 -20.52 -5.97
N VAL A 614 -2.93 -19.46 -6.45
CA VAL A 614 -1.94 -18.70 -5.67
C VAL A 614 -2.60 -18.00 -4.46
N GLU A 615 -3.75 -17.35 -4.66
CA GLU A 615 -4.47 -16.67 -3.57
C GLU A 615 -5.15 -17.64 -2.59
N LEU A 616 -5.75 -18.72 -3.08
CA LEU A 616 -6.33 -19.77 -2.23
C LEU A 616 -5.26 -20.46 -1.40
N ASN A 617 -4.06 -20.63 -1.95
CA ASN A 617 -2.94 -21.17 -1.20
C ASN A 617 -2.52 -20.21 -0.09
N LYS A 618 -2.45 -18.89 -0.34
CA LYS A 618 -2.22 -17.88 0.73
C LYS A 618 -3.26 -17.98 1.86
N ILE A 619 -4.55 -18.14 1.53
CA ILE A 619 -5.63 -18.26 2.52
C ILE A 619 -5.54 -19.58 3.31
N ALA A 620 -5.31 -20.70 2.63
CA ALA A 620 -5.16 -22.00 3.27
C ALA A 620 -3.99 -22.00 4.27
N GLU A 621 -2.88 -21.37 3.90
CA GLU A 621 -1.70 -21.20 4.76
C GLU A 621 -1.99 -20.33 5.98
N GLY A 622 -2.70 -19.20 5.80
CA GLY A 622 -3.11 -18.35 6.93
C GLY A 622 -3.95 -19.10 7.95
N LEU A 623 -4.85 -19.99 7.48
CA LEU A 623 -5.67 -20.83 8.36
C LEU A 623 -4.84 -21.93 9.06
N GLU A 624 -3.90 -22.57 8.37
CA GLU A 624 -3.02 -23.60 8.95
C GLU A 624 -2.08 -23.02 10.01
N LEU A 625 -1.47 -21.86 9.73
CA LEU A 625 -0.64 -21.12 10.68
C LEU A 625 -1.47 -20.67 11.89
N THR A 626 -2.67 -20.12 11.68
CA THR A 626 -3.58 -19.74 12.77
C THR A 626 -3.94 -20.95 13.64
N ALA A 627 -4.24 -22.10 13.03
CA ALA A 627 -4.55 -23.33 13.76
C ALA A 627 -3.35 -23.85 14.54
N LYS A 628 -2.14 -23.79 13.97
CA LYS A 628 -0.90 -24.17 14.63
C LYS A 628 -0.61 -23.27 15.84
N ILE A 629 -0.69 -21.95 15.68
CA ILE A 629 -0.53 -20.97 16.76
C ILE A 629 -1.58 -21.19 17.85
N TYR A 630 -2.83 -21.46 17.47
CA TYR A 630 -3.91 -21.76 18.42
C TYR A 630 -3.62 -23.03 19.25
N ASN A 631 -3.14 -24.10 18.61
CA ASN A 631 -2.81 -25.35 19.28
C ASN A 631 -1.55 -25.25 20.15
N GLU A 632 -0.51 -24.56 19.69
CA GLU A 632 0.71 -24.31 20.49
C GLU A 632 0.43 -23.43 21.73
N LYS A 633 -0.55 -22.53 21.65
CA LYS A 633 -1.05 -21.77 22.82
C LYS A 633 -1.84 -22.67 23.77
N ARG A 634 -2.59 -23.65 23.25
CA ARG A 634 -3.42 -24.57 24.03
C ARG A 634 -2.61 -25.69 24.70
N GLU A 635 -1.49 -26.13 24.12
CA GLU A 635 -0.58 -27.12 24.75
C GLU A 635 0.10 -26.60 26.03
N ARG A 636 0.06 -25.29 26.31
CA ARG A 636 0.54 -24.72 27.58
C ARG A 636 -0.49 -24.76 28.71
N GLU A 637 -1.70 -25.24 28.45
CA GLU A 637 -2.78 -25.34 29.45
C GLU A 637 -2.99 -26.76 30.01
N TRP A 638 -2.25 -27.78 29.56
CA TRP A 638 -2.35 -29.17 30.04
C TRP A 638 -1.10 -29.68 30.74
#